data_AF-A0A661I1R7-F1
#
_entry.id   AF-A0A661I1R7-F1
#
_cell.length_a   1.000
_cell.length_b   1.000
_cell.length_c   1.000
_cell.angle_alpha   90.00
_cell.angle_beta   90.00
_cell.angle_gamma   90.00
#
_symmetry.space_group_name_H-M   'P 1'
#
loop_
_entity.id
_entity.type
_entity.pdbx_description
1 polymer ?
#
loop_
_entity_poly.entity_id
_entity_poly.type
_entity_poly.pdbx_seq_one_letter_code
_entity_poly.pdbx_strand_id
1 'polypeptide(L)' 'MQPFPHELALGDVYVSPLLVVIILSFIATGLTTVILNKLKLSSYFFYPPLSYLAFVMLYIVFIDAYFIKI' A
#
# COMPACT_ATOMS: atom_id res chain seq x y z
N MET A 1 10.39 3.92 25.52
CA MET A 1 9.95 5.02 24.64
C MET A 1 11.19 5.63 24.02
N GLN A 2 11.47 5.30 22.75
CA GLN A 2 12.40 6.07 21.94
C GLN A 2 11.53 6.83 20.94
N PRO A 3 11.50 8.18 20.98
CA PRO A 3 10.80 8.96 19.99
C PRO A 3 11.76 9.16 18.82
N PHE A 4 12.13 8.08 18.13
CA PHE A 4 12.85 8.28 16.88
C PHE A 4 11.85 8.91 15.91
N PRO A 5 12.15 10.08 15.32
CA PRO A 5 11.35 10.56 14.22
C PRO A 5 11.47 9.46 13.16
N HIS A 6 10.34 8.89 12.73
CA HIS A 6 10.31 7.74 11.83
C HIS A 6 10.92 8.02 10.44
N GLU A 7 11.68 9.10 10.26
CA GLU A 7 12.30 9.51 9.02
C GLU A 7 13.20 8.39 8.48
N LEU A 8 12.76 7.77 7.39
CA LEU A 8 13.56 6.79 6.68
C LEU A 8 14.66 7.57 5.97
N ALA A 9 15.85 7.59 6.57
CA ALA A 9 17.03 8.20 5.97
C ALA A 9 17.66 7.22 4.97
N LEU A 10 17.56 7.53 3.68
CA LEU A 10 18.36 6.89 2.64
C LEU A 10 19.62 7.74 2.41
N GLY A 11 20.65 7.46 3.21
CA GLY A 11 21.84 8.32 3.26
C GLY A 11 21.47 9.69 3.84
N ASP A 12 21.64 10.74 3.04
CA ASP A 12 21.30 12.13 3.40
C ASP A 12 19.88 12.56 2.98
N VAL A 13 19.13 11.68 2.33
CA VAL A 13 17.76 11.99 1.87
C VAL A 13 16.74 11.46 2.87
N TYR A 14 16.02 12.39 3.49
CA TYR A 14 14.92 12.11 4.41
C TYR A 14 13.65 11.75 3.64
N VAL A 15 13.17 10.53 3.79
CA VAL A 15 11.94 10.04 3.17
C VAL A 15 10.85 9.88 4.22
N SER A 16 9.67 10.42 3.93
CA SER A 16 8.50 10.22 4.78
C SER A 16 8.08 8.75 4.78
N PRO A 17 7.88 8.12 5.95
CA PRO A 17 7.37 6.76 6.06
C PRO A 17 6.06 6.53 5.31
N LEU A 18 5.17 7.52 5.37
CA LEU A 18 3.88 7.46 4.66
C LEU A 18 4.06 7.34 3.16
N LEU A 19 5.07 7.99 2.59
CA LEU A 19 5.37 7.91 1.16
C LEU A 19 5.75 6.48 0.78
N VAL A 20 6.55 5.82 1.61
CA VAL A 20 6.93 4.41 1.42
C VAL A 20 5.72 3.48 1.56
N VAL A 21 4.88 3.67 2.58
CA VAL A 21 3.63 2.91 2.77
C VAL A 21 2.74 3.01 1.52
N ILE A 22 2.51 4.24 1.03
CA ILE A 22 1.61 4.49 -0.11
C ILE A 22 2.16 3.84 -1.39
N ILE A 23 3.45 4.00 -1.68
CA ILE A 23 4.06 3.41 -2.88
C ILE A 23 3.97 1.88 -2.83
N LEU A 24 4.33 1.27 -1.70
CA LEU A 24 4.25 -0.19 -1.55
C LEU A 24 2.80 -0.69 -1.68
N SER A 25 1.84 0.03 -1.12
CA SER A 25 0.41 -0.29 -1.20
C SER A 25 -0.11 -0.22 -2.63
N PHE A 26 0.33 0.78 -3.40
CA PHE A 26 -0.02 0.91 -4.82
C PHE A 26 0.53 -0.24 -5.65
N ILE A 27 1.80 -0.61 -5.44
CA ILE A 27 2.43 -1.74 -6.14
C ILE A 27 1.71 -3.05 -5.80
N ALA A 28 1.47 -3.32 -4.51
CA ALA A 28 0.76 -4.51 -4.05
C ALA A 28 -0.67 -4.59 -4.63
N THR A 29 -1.38 -3.46 -4.68
CA THR A 29 -2.72 -3.40 -5.28
C THR A 29 -2.67 -3.64 -6.78
N GLY A 30 -1.70 -3.06 -7.49
CA GLY A 30 -1.48 -3.31 -8.91
C GLY A 30 -1.26 -4.80 -9.21
N LEU A 31 -0.41 -5.47 -8.44
CA LEU A 31 -0.20 -6.92 -8.56
C LEU A 31 -1.48 -7.70 -8.30
N THR A 32 -2.22 -7.34 -7.25
CA THR A 32 -3.48 -8.00 -6.88
C THR A 32 -4.54 -7.84 -7.97
N THR A 33 -4.64 -6.65 -8.56
CA THR A 33 -5.61 -6.38 -9.64
C THR A 33 -5.26 -7.11 -10.93
N VAL A 34 -3.97 -7.25 -11.27
CA VAL A 34 -3.52 -8.11 -12.39
C VAL A 34 -3.89 -9.57 -12.15
N ILE A 35 -3.69 -10.08 -10.93
CA ILE A 35 -4.06 -11.45 -10.54
C ILE A 35 -5.58 -11.64 -10.63
N LEU A 36 -6.36 -10.72 -10.06
CA LEU A 36 -7.83 -10.75 -10.11
C LEU A 36 -8.35 -10.73 -11.55
N ASN A 37 -7.70 -9.96 -12.42
CA ASN A 37 -8.08 -9.88 -13.82
C ASN A 37 -7.74 -11.19 -14.57
N LYS A 38 -6.59 -11.81 -14.28
CA LYS A 38 -6.25 -13.14 -14.81
C LYS A 38 -7.22 -14.23 -14.37
N LEU A 39 -7.72 -14.14 -13.14
CA LEU A 39 -8.69 -15.08 -12.58
C LEU A 39 -10.13 -14.81 -13.04
N LYS A 40 -10.37 -13.82 -13.92
CA LYS A 40 -11.71 -13.31 -14.31
C LYS A 40 -12.58 -12.87 -13.12
N LEU A 41 -12.01 -12.75 -11.92
CA LEU A 41 -12.70 -12.25 -10.74
C LEU A 41 -13.02 -10.76 -10.87
N SER A 42 -12.34 -10.04 -11.77
CA SER A 42 -12.66 -8.66 -12.13
C SER A 42 -14.12 -8.49 -12.58
N SER A 43 -14.73 -9.53 -13.18
CA SER A 43 -16.13 -9.52 -13.63
C SER A 43 -17.16 -9.53 -12.50
N TYR A 44 -16.77 -9.86 -11.26
CA TYR A 44 -17.66 -9.82 -10.10
C TYR A 44 -17.70 -8.43 -9.44
N PHE A 45 -16.80 -7.52 -9.81
CA PHE A 45 -16.78 -6.17 -9.26
C PHE A 45 -17.69 -5.26 -10.09
N PHE A 46 -18.77 -4.78 -9.46
CA PHE A 46 -19.70 -3.82 -10.06
C PHE A 46 -19.00 -2.50 -10.47
N TYR A 47 -18.00 -2.05 -9.70
CA TYR A 47 -17.27 -0.82 -9.95
C TYR A 47 -15.74 -1.02 -9.78
N PRO A 48 -15.01 -1.40 -10.84
CA PRO A 48 -13.58 -1.70 -10.80
C PRO A 48 -12.67 -0.60 -10.17
N PRO A 49 -12.94 0.70 -10.37
CA PRO A 49 -12.14 1.75 -9.71
C PRO A 49 -12.30 1.77 -8.18
N LEU A 50 -13.50 1.45 -7.68
CA LEU A 50 -13.80 1.46 -6.26
C LEU A 50 -13.15 0.27 -5.55
N SER A 51 -13.14 -0.91 -6.18
CA SER A 51 -12.44 -2.07 -5.64
C SER A 51 -10.93 -1.87 -5.61
N TYR A 52 -10.34 -1.23 -6.63
CA TYR A 52 -8.94 -0.83 -6.61
C TYR A 52 -8.63 0.07 -5.40
N LEU A 53 -9.45 1.10 -5.18
CA LEU A 53 -9.26 2.04 -4.07
C LEU A 53 -9.41 1.36 -2.70
N ALA A 54 -10.35 0.41 -2.57
CA ALA A 54 -10.51 -0.40 -1.37
C ALA A 54 -9.26 -1.25 -1.09
N PHE A 55 -8.68 -1.88 -2.11
CA PHE A 55 -7.44 -2.64 -1.95
C PHE A 55 -6.26 -1.75 -1.55
N VAL A 56 -6.10 -0.56 -2.17
CA VAL A 56 -5.06 0.40 -1.76
C VAL A 56 -5.18 0.74 -0.29
N MET A 57 -6.39 1.10 0.18
CA MET A 57 -6.62 1.44 1.58
C MET A 57 -6.32 0.26 2.52
N LEU A 58 -6.73 -0.95 2.14
CA LEU A 58 -6.48 -2.16 2.92
C LEU A 58 -4.97 -2.44 3.03
N TYR A 59 -4.23 -2.30 1.94
CA TYR A 59 -2.78 -2.45 1.94
C TYR A 59 -2.06 -1.35 2.71
N ILE A 60 -2.55 -0.11 2.69
CA ILE A 60 -1.99 0.99 3.51
C ILE A 60 -2.08 0.62 4.99
N VAL A 61 -3.27 0.24 5.47
CA VAL A 61 -3.47 -0.13 6.89
C VAL A 61 -2.63 -1.35 7.25
N PHE A 62 -2.54 -2.35 6.36
CA PHE A 62 -1.77 -3.56 6.61
C PHE A 62 -0.27 -3.30 6.67
N ILE A 63 0.28 -2.55 5.71
CA ILE A 63 1.70 -2.25 5.65
C ILE A 63 2.10 -1.32 6.80
N ASP A 64 1.26 -0.33 7.12
CA ASP A 64 1.46 0.52 8.27
C ASP A 64 1.46 -0.27 9.57
N ALA A 65 0.44 -1.08 9.83
CA ALA A 65 0.30 -1.82 11.09
C ALA A 65 1.39 -2.88 11.32
N TYR A 66 1.87 -3.55 10.26
CA TYR A 66 2.77 -4.70 10.39
C TYR A 66 4.23 -4.41 10.01
N PHE A 67 4.51 -3.51 9.06
CA PHE A 67 5.87 -3.27 8.57
C PHE A 67 6.50 -2.01 9.17
N ILE A 68 5.83 -0.87 9.06
CA ILE A 68 6.43 0.43 9.40
C ILE A 68 6.09 0.84 10.83
N LYS A 69 4.91 0.44 11.35
CA LYS A 69 4.41 0.78 12.69
C LYS A 69 4.60 2.27 13.00
N ILE A 70 4.01 3.12 12.17
CA ILE A 70 3.99 4.57 12.38
C ILE A 70 3.28 4.90 13.71
#